data_AF-A0A1I5TYK1-F1
#
_entry.id   AF-A0A1I5TYK1-F1
#
_cell.length_a   1.000
_cell.length_b   1.000
_cell.length_c   1.000
_cell.angle_alpha   90.00
_cell.angle_beta   90.00
_cell.angle_gamma   90.00
#
_symmetry.space_group_name_H-M   'P 1'
#
loop_
_entity.id
_entity.type
_entity.pdbx_description
1 polymer ?
#
loop_
_entity_poly.entity_id
_entity_poly.type
_entity_poly.pdbx_seq_one_letter_code
_entity_poly.pdbx_strand_id
1 'polypeptide(L)'
;MLQMMISKRIGRRQFHFTVQGNNFHETVAEYDRLSFPDVPNCGLCGSDNLDLTSRVAQDKFKYTSVKCIDCRADLTFGKTQKDDQTVFLRRREGGEFDWKALDKSER
;
A
#
# COMPACT_ATOMS: atom_id res chain seq x y z
N MET A 1 12.49 -6.24 23.45
CA MET A 1 11.66 -6.21 22.23
C MET A 1 10.61 -5.14 22.44
N LEU A 2 10.63 -4.08 21.63
CA LEU A 2 9.68 -2.98 21.65
C LEU A 2 8.67 -3.16 20.52
N GLN A 3 7.44 -2.71 20.74
CA GLN A 3 6.36 -2.79 19.76
C GLN A 3 5.72 -1.42 19.59
N MET A 4 5.29 -1.10 18.38
CA MET A 4 4.57 0.12 18.06
C MET A 4 3.37 -0.20 17.17
N MET A 5 2.20 0.30 17.55
CA MET A 5 0.99 0.21 16.75
C MET A 5 0.85 1.46 15.90
N ILE A 6 0.65 1.26 14.60
CA ILE A 6 0.51 2.31 13.58
C ILE A 6 -0.85 2.13 12.94
N SER A 7 -1.57 3.23 12.76
CA SER A 7 -2.85 3.22 12.07
C SER A 7 -2.72 3.95 10.73
N LYS A 8 -3.24 3.36 9.66
CA LYS A 8 -3.37 3.98 8.35
C LYS A 8 -4.82 3.94 7.91
N ARG A 9 -5.33 5.05 7.39
CA ARG A 9 -6.67 5.12 6.83
C ARG A 9 -6.61 4.79 5.34
N ILE A 10 -7.42 3.82 4.92
CA ILE A 10 -7.60 3.46 3.51
C ILE A 10 -9.10 3.44 3.25
N GLY A 11 -9.57 4.43 2.50
CA GLY A 11 -10.98 4.67 2.27
C GLY A 11 -11.71 5.03 3.57
N ARG A 12 -12.83 4.33 3.78
CA ARG A 12 -13.61 4.34 5.02
C ARG A 12 -13.08 3.46 6.14
N ARG A 13 -12.04 2.65 5.89
CA ARG A 13 -11.49 1.68 6.87
C ARG A 13 -10.20 2.20 7.50
N GLN A 14 -9.97 1.79 8.74
CA GLN A 14 -8.69 1.98 9.43
C GLN A 14 -7.97 0.63 9.53
N PHE A 15 -6.72 0.61 9.11
CA PHE A 15 -5.84 -0.55 9.15
C PHE A 15 -4.80 -0.34 10.25
N HIS A 16 -4.68 -1.31 11.14
CA HIS A 16 -3.71 -1.28 12.23
C HIS A 16 -2.56 -2.22 11.90
N PHE A 17 -1.34 -1.70 11.96
CA PHE A 17 -0.10 -2.44 11.78
C PHE A 17 0.66 -2.43 13.09
N THR A 18 1.20 -3.57 13.49
CA THR A 18 2.12 -3.64 14.64
C THR A 18 3.51 -3.89 14.09
N VAL A 19 4.43 -2.96 14.32
CA VAL A 19 5.87 -3.15 14.02
C VAL A 19 6.62 -3.46 15.30
N GLN A 20 7.72 -4.21 15.19
CA GLN A 20 8.51 -4.67 16.33
C GLN A 20 9.99 -4.53 16.04
N GLY A 21 10.79 -4.23 17.06
CA GLY A 21 12.25 -4.16 16.95
C GLY A 21 12.94 -4.51 18.26
N ASN A 22 14.24 -4.78 18.22
CA ASN A 22 14.98 -5.13 19.45
C ASN A 22 15.23 -3.91 20.34
N ASN A 23 15.35 -2.74 19.73
CA ASN A 23 15.54 -1.44 20.37
C ASN A 23 14.69 -0.37 19.68
N PHE A 24 14.72 0.85 20.23
CA PHE A 24 13.90 1.96 19.72
C PHE A 24 14.22 2.32 18.27
N HIS A 25 15.51 2.36 17.90
CA HIS A 25 15.94 2.68 16.55
C HIS A 25 15.40 1.68 15.52
N GLU A 26 15.47 0.38 15.80
CA GLU A 26 14.92 -0.66 14.93
C GLU A 26 13.40 -0.56 14.80
N THR A 27 12.67 -0.34 15.89
CA THR A 27 11.20 -0.19 15.83
C THR A 27 10.78 1.01 14.98
N VAL A 28 11.49 2.14 15.08
CA VAL A 28 11.24 3.31 14.24
C VAL A 28 11.63 3.05 12.78
N ALA A 29 12.74 2.35 12.53
CA ALA A 29 13.14 1.97 11.18
C ALA A 29 12.09 1.06 10.50
N GLU A 30 11.52 0.08 11.21
CA GLU A 30 10.41 -0.74 10.69
C GLU A 30 9.14 0.06 10.41
N TYR A 31 8.88 1.11 11.20
CA TYR A 31 7.80 2.05 10.91
C TYR A 31 8.06 2.85 9.63
N ASP A 32 9.28 3.37 9.46
CA ASP A 32 9.64 4.17 8.29
C ASP A 32 9.53 3.37 6.98
N ARG A 33 9.67 2.03 7.05
CA ARG A 33 9.42 1.13 5.91
C ARG A 33 7.96 1.10 5.44
N LEU A 34 6.99 1.43 6.31
CA LEU A 34 5.58 1.66 5.93
C LEU A 34 5.41 3.08 5.38
N SER A 35 6.18 3.39 4.34
CA SER A 35 6.38 4.73 3.76
C SER A 35 5.24 5.14 2.82
N PHE A 36 4.01 5.07 3.30
CA PHE A 36 2.85 5.55 2.57
C PHE A 36 1.91 6.36 3.46
N PRO A 37 1.29 7.43 2.93
CA PRO A 37 0.29 8.19 3.65
C PRO A 37 -1.06 7.48 3.64
N ASP A 38 -2.02 8.04 4.37
CA ASP A 38 -3.42 7.63 4.25
C ASP A 38 -3.94 7.81 2.81
N VAL A 39 -4.85 6.93 2.40
CA VAL A 39 -5.47 6.93 1.08
C VAL A 39 -6.97 7.10 1.26
N PRO A 40 -7.49 8.34 1.28
CA PRO A 40 -8.89 8.58 1.65
C PRO A 40 -9.88 8.14 0.56
N ASN A 41 -9.51 8.26 -0.71
CA ASN A 41 -10.39 8.01 -1.85
C ASN A 41 -9.64 7.41 -3.03
N CYS A 42 -10.37 6.74 -3.92
CA CYS A 42 -9.86 6.30 -5.20
C CYS A 42 -9.50 7.52 -6.06
N GLY A 43 -8.28 7.55 -6.59
CA GLY A 43 -7.83 8.63 -7.47
C GLY A 43 -8.46 8.62 -8.87
N LEU A 44 -9.28 7.60 -9.21
CA LEU A 44 -9.98 7.54 -10.50
C LEU A 44 -11.47 7.87 -10.40
N CYS A 45 -12.20 7.21 -9.49
CA CYS A 45 -13.66 7.40 -9.36
C CYS A 45 -14.09 8.18 -8.10
N GLY A 46 -13.17 8.55 -7.22
CA GLY A 46 -13.46 9.28 -5.98
C GLY A 46 -14.09 8.45 -4.85
N SER A 47 -14.43 7.18 -5.08
CA SER A 47 -15.02 6.31 -4.04
C SER A 47 -14.07 6.11 -2.84
N ASP A 48 -14.63 6.06 -1.63
CA ASP A 48 -13.94 5.68 -0.39
C ASP A 48 -14.06 4.17 -0.09
N ASN A 49 -14.70 3.41 -0.98
CA ASN A 49 -14.85 1.96 -0.87
C ASN A 49 -13.58 1.25 -1.34
N LEU A 50 -12.53 1.41 -0.55
CA LEU A 50 -11.19 0.88 -0.79
C LEU A 50 -10.91 -0.32 0.12
N ASP A 51 -10.08 -1.23 -0.37
CA ASP A 51 -9.56 -2.35 0.42
C ASP A 51 -8.07 -2.58 0.17
N LEU A 52 -7.38 -3.18 1.13
CA LEU A 52 -5.98 -3.56 1.02
C LEU A 52 -5.91 -5.03 0.61
N THR A 53 -5.30 -5.32 -0.53
CA THR A 53 -5.23 -6.69 -1.07
C THR A 53 -3.80 -7.14 -1.31
N SER A 54 -3.55 -8.43 -1.11
CA SER A 54 -2.31 -9.09 -1.52
C SER A 54 -2.62 -10.13 -2.60
N ARG A 55 -1.80 -10.18 -3.65
CA ARG A 55 -1.91 -11.17 -4.73
C ARG A 55 -0.55 -11.71 -5.11
N VAL A 56 -0.53 -12.96 -5.56
CA VAL A 56 0.65 -13.59 -6.16
C VAL A 56 0.37 -13.76 -7.64
N ALA A 57 1.15 -13.12 -8.50
CA ALA A 57 1.03 -13.26 -9.94
C ALA A 57 2.07 -14.26 -10.46
N GLN A 58 1.65 -15.15 -11.36
CA GLN A 58 2.51 -16.18 -11.98
C GLN A 58 3.29 -17.02 -10.95
N ASP A 59 2.70 -17.24 -9.77
CA ASP A 59 3.30 -17.93 -8.61
C ASP A 59 4.68 -17.42 -8.16
N LYS A 60 5.08 -16.22 -8.61
CA LYS A 60 6.44 -15.69 -8.44
C LYS A 60 6.45 -14.28 -7.86
N PHE A 61 5.53 -13.43 -8.29
CA PHE A 61 5.55 -12.01 -7.97
C PHE A 61 4.47 -11.67 -6.95
N LYS A 62 4.89 -11.28 -5.75
CA LYS A 62 4.00 -10.83 -4.68
C LYS A 62 3.73 -9.33 -4.84
N TYR A 63 2.45 -8.98 -4.95
CA TYR A 63 1.99 -7.60 -5.00
C TYR A 63 1.06 -7.32 -3.83
N THR A 64 1.29 -6.21 -3.15
CA THR A 64 0.32 -5.60 -2.25
C THR A 64 -0.23 -4.37 -2.95
N SER A 65 -1.51 -4.09 -2.80
CA SER A 65 -2.15 -2.96 -3.47
C SER A 65 -3.41 -2.48 -2.76
N VAL A 66 -3.75 -1.21 -2.98
CA VAL A 66 -5.04 -0.64 -2.58
C VAL A 66 -6.00 -0.76 -3.76
N LYS A 67 -7.07 -1.52 -3.56
CA LYS A 67 -8.07 -1.80 -4.60
C LYS A 67 -9.35 -1.00 -4.33
N CYS A 68 -9.85 -0.31 -5.34
CA CYS A 68 -11.19 0.27 -5.28
C CYS A 68 -12.23 -0.81 -5.62
N ILE A 69 -13.20 -1.03 -4.76
CA ILE A 69 -14.22 -2.06 -4.98
C ILE A 69 -15.24 -1.63 -6.05
N ASP A 70 -15.50 -0.33 -6.15
CA ASP A 70 -16.54 0.20 -7.05
C ASP A 70 -16.07 0.23 -8.51
N CYS A 71 -14.91 0.83 -8.80
CA CYS A 71 -14.39 0.91 -10.18
C CYS A 71 -13.32 -0.14 -10.50
N ARG A 72 -12.93 -0.96 -9.52
CA ARG A 72 -11.90 -2.01 -9.64
C ARG A 72 -10.50 -1.52 -9.99
N ALA A 73 -10.27 -0.22 -9.89
CA ALA A 73 -8.94 0.36 -10.02
C ALA A 73 -7.99 -0.14 -8.92
N ASP A 74 -6.71 -0.17 -9.24
CA ASP A 74 -5.66 -0.69 -8.38
C ASP A 74 -4.54 0.34 -8.21
N LEU A 75 -4.09 0.54 -6.97
CA LEU A 75 -2.91 1.34 -6.63
C LEU A 75 -1.88 0.42 -5.98
N THR A 76 -0.94 -0.04 -6.81
CA THR A 76 0.06 -1.03 -6.40
C THR A 76 1.17 -0.39 -5.56
N PHE A 77 1.59 -1.07 -4.50
CA PHE A 77 2.78 -0.69 -3.76
C PHE A 77 4.04 -0.98 -4.58
N GLY A 78 4.92 0.00 -4.66
CA GLY A 78 6.29 -0.16 -5.12
C GLY A 78 7.16 -0.78 -4.02
N LYS A 79 8.25 -1.39 -4.48
CA LYS A 79 9.37 -1.83 -3.65
C LYS A 79 10.64 -1.26 -4.26
N THR A 80 11.62 -0.91 -3.43
CA THR A 80 12.89 -0.44 -3.97
C THR A 80 13.73 -1.64 -4.42
N GLN A 81 14.60 -1.47 -5.43
CA GLN A 81 15.48 -2.56 -5.87
C GLN A 81 16.56 -2.91 -4.84
N LYS A 82 16.92 -1.95 -3.97
CA LYS A 82 17.95 -2.12 -2.94
C LYS A 82 17.39 -2.69 -1.62
N ASP A 83 16.11 -2.46 -1.36
CA ASP A 83 15.39 -2.91 -0.17
C ASP A 83 13.93 -3.26 -0.54
N ASP A 84 13.60 -4.54 -0.44
CA ASP A 84 12.29 -5.10 -0.76
C ASP A 84 11.30 -5.05 0.42
N GLN A 85 11.76 -4.57 1.59
CA GLN A 85 10.99 -4.40 2.82
C GLN A 85 10.33 -3.01 2.90
N THR A 86 10.97 -1.98 2.35
CA THR A 86 10.37 -0.64 2.25
C THR A 86 9.28 -0.62 1.19
N VAL A 87 8.05 -0.29 1.60
CA VAL A 87 6.88 -0.19 0.72
C VAL A 87 6.40 1.25 0.61
N PHE A 88 6.06 1.65 -0.62
CA PHE A 88 5.53 2.98 -0.92
C PHE A 88 4.44 2.88 -1.99
N LEU A 89 3.50 3.82 -2.01
CA LEU A 89 2.53 3.88 -3.10
C LEU A 89 3.19 4.44 -4.35
N ARG A 90 3.04 3.76 -5.49
CA ARG A 90 3.61 4.24 -6.76
C ARG A 90 3.04 5.60 -7.13
N ARG A 91 3.91 6.48 -7.61
CA ARG A 91 3.57 7.81 -8.10
C ARG A 91 3.98 7.94 -9.56
N ARG A 92 3.25 8.76 -10.31
CA ARG A 92 3.62 9.19 -11.67
C ARG A 92 4.66 10.30 -11.60
N GLU A 93 5.25 10.64 -12.75
CA GLU A 93 6.26 11.72 -12.86
C GLU A 93 5.75 13.07 -12.32
N GLY A 94 4.44 13.31 -12.35
CA GLY A 94 3.80 14.50 -11.76
C GLY A 94 3.56 14.45 -10.24
N GLY A 95 4.01 13.39 -9.55
CA GLY A 95 3.87 13.25 -8.09
C GLY A 95 2.52 12.69 -7.61
N GLU A 96 1.52 12.59 -8.48
CA GLU A 96 0.22 11.97 -8.20
C GLU A 96 0.33 10.44 -8.07
N PHE A 97 -0.58 9.84 -7.29
CA PHE A 97 -0.65 8.38 -7.17
C PHE A 97 -0.98 7.71 -8.50
N ASP A 98 -0.20 6.68 -8.84
CA ASP A 98 -0.36 5.95 -10.11
C ASP A 98 -1.47 4.90 -10.02
N TRP A 99 -2.71 5.37 -9.89
CA TRP A 99 -3.88 4.50 -10.00
C TRP A 99 -3.97 3.92 -11.41
N LYS A 100 -4.15 2.60 -11.48
CA LYS A 100 -4.40 1.87 -12.73
C LYS A 100 -5.86 1.47 -12.79
N ALA A 101 -6.52 1.79 -13.91
CA ALA A 101 -7.85 1.27 -14.18
C ALA A 101 -7.78 -0.25 -14.38
N LEU A 102 -8.89 -0.95 -14.13
CA LEU A 102 -8.98 -2.37 -14.47
C LEU A 102 -8.84 -2.54 -15.99
N ASP A 103 -7.71 -3.12 -16.42
CA ASP A 103 -7.53 -3.49 -17.81
C ASP A 103 -8.42 -4.70 -18.13
N LYS A 104 -9.30 -4.58 -19.11
CA LYS A 104 -10.22 -5.65 -19.52
C LYS A 104 -9.50 -6.77 -20.29
N SER A 105 -8.24 -6.56 -20.67
CA SER A 105 -7.43 -7.52 -21.42
C SER A 105 -6.74 -8.60 -20.55
N GLU A 106 -6.70 -8.44 -19.23
CA GLU A 106 -6.10 -9.41 -18.31
C GLU A 106 -7.11 -10.45 -17.76
N ARG A 107 -8.07 -10.89 -18.59
CA ARG A 107 -9.02 -11.97 -18.25
C ARG A 107 -8.67 -13.29 -18.90
#